data_AF-A0A969X0L2-F1
#
_entry.id   AF-A0A969X0L2-F1
#
_cell.length_a   1.000
_cell.length_b   1.000
_cell.length_c   1.000
_cell.angle_alpha   90.00
_cell.angle_beta   90.00
_cell.angle_gamma   90.00
#
_symmetry.space_group_name_H-M   'P 1'
#
loop_
_entity.id
_entity.type
_entity.pdbx_description
1 polymer ?
#
loop_
_entity_poly.entity_id
_entity_poly.type
_entity_poly.pdbx_seq_one_letter_code
_entity_poly.pdbx_strand_id
1 'polypeptide(L)' 'DIFLIALTGYTHPDYLKLSREAGFNRHLSKPVDISTLEQTLAEVLEQIWENQTVATTNN' A
#
# COMPACT_ATOMS: atom_id res chain seq x y z
N ASP A 1 7.64 -4.18 10.66
CA ASP A 1 7.47 -4.10 9.20
C ASP A 1 6.90 -2.74 8.84
N ILE A 2 7.20 -2.18 7.66
CA ILE A 2 6.73 -0.85 7.22
C ILE A 2 5.94 -1.01 5.92
N PHE A 3 4.72 -0.47 5.87
CA PHE A 3 3.90 -0.47 4.65
C PHE A 3 4.17 0.79 3.82
N LEU A 4 4.53 0.61 2.55
CA LEU A 4 4.93 1.67 1.63
C LEU A 4 3.86 1.89 0.55
N ILE A 5 3.37 3.14 0.43
CA ILE A 5 2.44 3.58 -0.61
C ILE A 5 3.16 4.59 -1.52
N ALA A 6 3.25 4.29 -2.82
CA ALA A 6 3.76 5.23 -3.82
C ALA A 6 2.63 6.16 -4.26
N LEU A 7 2.81 7.48 -4.14
CA LEU A 7 1.83 8.48 -4.62
C LEU A 7 2.43 9.28 -5.78
N THR A 8 2.08 8.95 -7.03
CA THR A 8 2.77 9.45 -8.24
C THR A 8 1.83 10.27 -9.13
N GLY A 9 2.36 11.26 -9.87
CA GLY A 9 1.58 11.99 -10.89
C GLY A 9 1.61 11.34 -12.28
N TYR A 10 2.28 10.20 -12.42
CA TYR A 10 2.54 9.54 -13.70
C TYR A 10 1.95 8.14 -13.69
N THR A 11 0.90 7.93 -14.48
CA THR A 11 0.13 6.67 -14.53
C THR A 11 0.64 5.68 -15.57
N HIS A 12 1.87 5.83 -16.08
CA HIS A 12 2.40 4.86 -17.04
C HIS A 12 2.51 3.47 -16.38
N PRO A 13 2.04 2.39 -17.04
CA PRO A 13 2.08 1.03 -16.49
C PRO A 13 3.45 0.58 -15.99
N ASP A 14 4.52 1.10 -16.59
CA ASP A 14 5.90 0.79 -16.20
C ASP A 14 6.23 1.29 -14.78
N TYR A 15 5.65 2.42 -14.35
CA TYR A 15 5.85 2.92 -12.98
C TYR A 15 5.16 2.05 -11.94
N LEU A 16 4.05 1.39 -12.30
CA LEU A 16 3.42 0.40 -11.42
C LEU A 16 4.39 -0.76 -11.17
N LYS A 17 5.01 -1.28 -12.24
CA LYS A 17 6.00 -2.35 -12.15
C LYS A 17 7.22 -1.93 -11.32
N LEU A 18 7.80 -0.77 -11.61
CA LEU A 18 8.95 -0.23 -10.89
C LEU A 18 8.66 0.00 -9.40
N SER A 19 7.46 0.51 -9.06
CA SER A 19 7.08 0.71 -7.66
C SER A 19 7.00 -0.61 -6.90
N ARG A 20 6.45 -1.67 -7.52
CA ARG A 20 6.42 -3.01 -6.90
C ARG A 20 7.82 -3.59 -6.73
N GLU A 21 8.67 -3.48 -7.75
CA GLU A 21 10.06 -3.96 -7.70
C GLU A 21 10.91 -3.22 -6.66
N ALA A 22 10.61 -1.94 -6.41
CA ALA A 22 11.25 -1.15 -5.35
C ALA A 22 10.73 -1.46 -3.94
N GLY A 23 9.77 -2.39 -3.79
CA GLY A 23 9.23 -2.81 -2.50
C GLY A 23 8.01 -2.02 -2.03
N PHE A 24 7.35 -1.23 -2.89
CA PHE A 24 6.09 -0.59 -2.53
C PHE A 24 4.94 -1.61 -2.52
N ASN A 25 4.13 -1.55 -1.47
CA ASN A 25 2.97 -2.42 -1.28
C ASN A 25 1.75 -1.92 -2.08
N ARG A 26 1.64 -0.60 -2.28
CA ARG A 26 0.54 0.04 -3.01
C ARG A 26 1.02 1.22 -3.87
N HIS A 27 0.25 1.53 -4.90
CA HIS A 27 0.47 2.65 -5.80
C HIS A 27 -0.83 3.45 -5.95
N LEU A 28 -0.76 4.76 -5.75
CA LEU A 28 -1.84 5.73 -5.91
C LEU A 28 -1.40 6.82 -6.90
N SER A 29 -2.35 7.32 -7.68
CA SER A 29 -2.11 8.36 -8.68
C SER A 29 -2.58 9.73 -8.19
N LYS A 30 -1.86 10.80 -8.53
CA LYS A 30 -2.22 12.19 -8.24
C LYS A 30 -3.07 12.79 -9.37
N PRO A 31 -4.03 13.68 -9.05
CA PRO A 31 -4.51 13.97 -7.70
C PRO A 31 -5.26 12.75 -7.13
N VAL A 32 -4.99 12.44 -5.86
CA VAL A 32 -5.73 11.39 -5.15
C VAL A 32 -6.91 12.04 -4.46
N ASP A 33 -8.06 11.41 -4.55
CA ASP A 33 -9.24 11.82 -3.80
C ASP A 33 -9.08 11.46 -2.31
N ILE A 34 -9.56 12.31 -1.40
CA ILE A 34 -9.45 12.07 0.05
C ILE A 34 -10.13 10.76 0.43
N SER A 35 -11.30 10.45 -0.13
CA SER A 35 -12.00 9.19 0.18
C SER A 35 -11.20 7.96 -0.25
N THR A 36 -10.51 8.05 -1.39
CA THR A 36 -9.62 6.98 -1.88
C THR A 36 -8.42 6.80 -0.95
N LEU A 37 -7.86 7.91 -0.44
CA LEU A 37 -6.76 7.85 0.51
C LEU A 37 -7.22 7.24 1.85
N GLU A 38 -8.36 7.68 2.38
CA GLU A 38 -8.95 7.15 3.63
C GLU A 38 -9.21 5.64 3.52
N GLN A 39 -9.84 5.20 2.42
CA GLN A 39 -10.07 3.79 2.17
C GLN A 39 -8.76 3.01 2.08
N THR A 40 -7.77 3.52 1.34
CA THR A 40 -6.47 2.86 1.21
C THR A 40 -5.80 2.70 2.57
N LEU A 41 -5.85 3.73 3.42
CA LEU A 41 -5.27 3.66 4.76
C LEU A 41 -6.01 2.67 5.66
N ALA A 42 -7.35 2.60 5.58
CA ALA A 42 -8.13 1.62 6.31
C ALA A 42 -7.74 0.17 5.93
N GLU A 43 -7.67 -0.13 4.63
CA GLU A 43 -7.22 -1.43 4.11
C GLU A 43 -5.81 -1.78 4.57
N VAL A 44 -4.90 -0.79 4.60
CA VAL A 44 -3.52 -0.98 5.06
C VAL A 44 -3.46 -1.29 6.54
N LEU A 45 -4.24 -0.58 7.35
CA LEU A 45 -4.31 -0.85 8.78
C LEU A 45 -4.77 -2.29 9.00
N GLU A 46 -5.90 -2.70 8.41
CA GLU A 46 -6.42 -4.08 8.51
C GLU A 46 -5.36 -5.13 8.17
N GLN A 47 -4.63 -4.96 7.06
CA GLN A 47 -3.53 -5.87 6.68
C GLN A 47 -2.40 -5.91 7.71
N ILE A 48 -2.04 -4.77 8.31
CA ILE A 48 -1.04 -4.72 9.37
C ILE A 48 -1.52 -5.51 10.60
N TRP A 49 -2.79 -5.37 10.98
CA TRP A 49 -3.36 -6.10 12.12
C TRP A 49 -3.44 -7.62 11.86
N GLU A 50 -3.85 -8.04 10.66
CA GLU A 50 -3.89 -9.46 10.28
C GLU A 50 -2.50 -10.10 10.26
N ASN A 51 -1.50 -9.42 9.72
CA ASN A 51 -0.13 -9.95 9.69
C ASN A 51 0.47 -10.11 11.09
N GLN A 52 0.01 -9.36 12.09
CA GLN A 52 0.47 -9.48 13.48
C GLN A 52 -0.20 -10.64 14.24
N THR A 53 -1.47 -10.95 13.97
CA THR A 53 -2.16 -12.06 14.63
C THR A 53 -1.63 -13.41 14.16
N VAL A 54 -1.34 -13.57 12.87
CA VAL A 54 -0.77 -14.80 12.29
C VAL A 54 0.65 -15.08 12.81
N ALA A 55 1.46 -14.04 13.06
CA ALA A 55 2.80 -14.19 13.61
C ALA A 55 2.81 -14.65 15.09
N THR A 56 1.72 -14.43 15.82
CA THR A 56 1.63 -14.74 17.26
C THR A 56 1.05 -16.14 17.53
N THR A 57 0.24 -16.68 16.61
CA THR A 57 -0.40 -18.01 16.78
C THR A 57 0.53 -19.19 16.42
N ASN A 58 1.64 -18.95 15.72
CA ASN A 58 2.53 -20.01 15.22
C ASN A 58 3.78 -20.25 16.08
N ASN A 59 3.84 -19.73 17.32
CA ASN A 59 4.94 -19.98 18.27
C ASN A 59 4.43 -20.56 19.60
#